data_AF-A0A1I8JLT9-F1
#
_entry.id   AF-A0A1I8JLT9-F1
#
_cell.length_a   1.000
_cell.length_b   1.000
_cell.length_c   1.000
_cell.angle_alpha   90.00
_cell.angle_beta   90.00
_cell.angle_gamma   90.00
#
_symmetry.space_group_name_H-M   'P 1'
#
loop_
_entity.id
_entity.type
_entity.pdbx_description
1 polymer ?
#
loop_
_entity_poly.entity_id
_entity_poly.type
_entity_poly.pdbx_seq_one_letter_code
_entity_poly.pdbx_strand_id
1 'polypeptide(L)'
;KNKLFASVAQAAYDIRNQTVSDGLGHLIGVAGLDVPVNQFERLGPAWELGLMAYIFMATNNGFILFHPEFRPVNEAGEMQMFYNNQDIADVEVPADGTPTNGRPSYDLSLRSAMIQRVTGFVDMVKVKTFDDMVRWCDTN
;
A
#
# COMPACT_ATOMS: atom_id res chain seq x y z
N LYS A 1 -1.75 5.21 -20.40
CA LYS A 1 -0.81 4.84 -19.31
C LYS A 1 -1.59 4.89 -18.00
N ASN A 2 -1.79 3.74 -17.38
CA ASN A 2 -2.58 3.63 -16.15
C ASN A 2 -1.83 4.34 -15.00
N LYS A 3 -2.57 5.09 -14.17
CA LYS A 3 -2.02 5.81 -13.02
C LYS A 3 -2.85 5.44 -11.80
N LEU A 4 -2.17 5.25 -10.67
CA LEU A 4 -2.81 5.02 -9.39
C LEU A 4 -3.03 6.35 -8.67
N PHE A 5 -4.15 6.43 -7.96
CA PHE A 5 -4.57 7.60 -7.19
C PHE A 5 -4.97 7.17 -5.78
N ALA A 6 -4.71 8.03 -4.81
CA ALA A 6 -5.26 7.96 -3.48
C ALA A 6 -6.19 9.16 -3.29
N SER A 7 -7.43 8.90 -2.89
CA SER A 7 -8.44 9.94 -2.68
C SER A 7 -8.57 10.27 -1.20
N VAL A 8 -8.52 11.55 -0.87
CA VAL A 8 -8.86 12.05 0.47
C VAL A 8 -10.28 12.57 0.41
N ALA A 9 -11.14 12.15 1.34
CA ALA A 9 -12.54 12.57 1.39
C ALA A 9 -12.88 13.16 2.77
N GLN A 10 -13.65 14.25 2.75
CA GLN A 10 -14.14 14.92 3.95
C GLN A 10 -15.64 15.15 3.85
N ALA A 11 -16.38 14.72 4.88
CA ALA A 11 -17.81 14.96 5.00
C ALA A 11 -18.09 16.44 5.28
N ALA A 12 -19.05 17.01 4.53
CA ALA A 12 -19.54 18.35 4.73
C ALA A 12 -20.87 18.29 5.50
N TYR A 13 -20.98 19.07 6.57
CA TYR A 13 -22.16 19.13 7.43
C TYR A 13 -22.81 20.49 7.40
N ASP A 14 -24.12 20.50 7.61
CA ASP A 14 -24.91 21.71 7.73
C ASP A 14 -24.65 22.42 9.07
N ILE A 15 -24.13 23.64 9.01
CA ILE A 15 -23.75 24.47 10.16
C ILE A 15 -24.84 25.47 10.58
N ARG A 16 -26.06 25.37 10.05
CA ARG A 16 -27.17 26.25 10.46
C ARG A 16 -27.45 26.14 11.97
N ASN A 17 -27.79 27.25 12.62
CA ASN A 17 -28.04 27.27 14.08
C ASN A 17 -29.10 26.25 14.54
N GLN A 18 -30.08 25.95 13.70
CA GLN A 18 -31.12 24.96 13.99
C GLN A 18 -30.54 23.53 14.05
N THR A 19 -29.76 23.13 13.05
CA THR A 19 -29.13 21.79 13.00
C THR A 19 -28.09 21.62 14.11
N VAL A 20 -27.34 22.67 14.42
CA VAL A 20 -26.34 22.67 15.50
C VAL A 20 -27.01 22.64 16.88
N SER A 21 -28.07 23.41 17.11
CA SER A 21 -28.80 23.46 18.38
C SER A 21 -29.54 22.15 18.69
N ASP A 22 -30.03 21.47 17.66
CA ASP A 22 -30.72 20.17 17.81
C ASP A 22 -29.72 19.00 17.98
N GLY A 23 -28.40 19.26 17.88
CA GLY A 23 -27.36 18.22 17.87
C GLY A 23 -27.41 17.31 16.64
N LEU A 24 -28.22 17.68 15.63
CA LEU A 24 -28.43 16.94 14.40
C LEU A 24 -27.45 17.46 13.34
N GLY A 25 -26.23 16.91 13.34
CA GLY A 25 -25.26 17.15 12.27
C GLY A 25 -25.75 16.56 10.94
N HIS A 26 -26.49 17.35 10.15
CA HIS A 26 -27.01 16.90 8.86
C HIS A 26 -25.90 16.86 7.81
N LEU A 27 -25.62 15.68 7.25
CA LEU A 27 -24.65 15.49 6.17
C LEU A 27 -25.22 16.08 4.87
N ILE A 28 -24.52 17.07 4.30
CA ILE A 28 -24.93 17.74 3.04
C ILE A 28 -24.14 17.25 1.83
N GLY A 29 -23.00 16.58 2.05
CA GLY A 29 -22.21 16.01 0.97
C GLY A 29 -20.83 15.55 1.41
N VAL A 30 -20.00 15.18 0.44
CA VAL A 30 -18.61 14.76 0.63
C VAL A 30 -17.74 15.52 -0.38
N ALA A 31 -16.73 16.23 0.11
CA ALA A 31 -15.68 16.79 -0.72
C ALA A 31 -14.56 15.76 -0.86
N GLY A 32 -14.07 15.53 -2.07
CA GLY A 32 -12.99 14.59 -2.36
C GLY A 32 -11.87 15.24 -3.17
N LEU A 33 -10.63 14.83 -2.93
CA LEU A 33 -9.47 15.22 -3.72
C LEU A 33 -8.61 13.99 -4.05
N ASP A 34 -8.30 13.83 -5.34
CA ASP A 34 -7.45 12.74 -5.83
C ASP A 34 -5.99 13.18 -5.90
N VAL A 35 -5.12 12.42 -5.24
CA VAL A 35 -3.67 12.61 -5.25
C VAL A 35 -3.03 11.46 -6.03
N PRO A 36 -2.27 11.72 -7.11
CA PRO A 36 -1.62 10.66 -7.84
C PRO A 36 -0.47 10.07 -7.01
N VAL A 37 -0.33 8.75 -7.03
CA VAL A 37 0.60 8.03 -6.15
C VAL A 37 2.07 8.44 -6.39
N ASN A 38 2.39 8.85 -7.62
CA ASN A 38 3.71 9.34 -7.99
C ASN A 38 4.14 10.63 -7.25
N GLN A 39 3.21 11.37 -6.63
CA GLN A 39 3.57 12.50 -5.78
C GLN A 39 4.16 12.03 -4.47
N PHE A 40 3.67 10.93 -3.90
CA PHE A 40 4.19 10.38 -2.65
C PHE A 40 5.62 9.85 -2.81
N GLU A 41 5.92 9.22 -3.94
CA GLU A 41 7.28 8.77 -4.29
C GLU A 41 8.28 9.94 -4.32
N ARG A 42 7.83 11.13 -4.76
CA ARG A 42 8.66 12.35 -4.82
C ARG A 42 8.87 13.01 -3.47
N LEU A 43 8.04 12.73 -2.47
CA LEU A 43 8.15 13.33 -1.14
C LEU A 43 9.29 12.73 -0.31
N GLY A 44 9.69 11.49 -0.59
CA GLY A 44 10.80 10.89 0.13
C GLY A 44 12.17 11.36 -0.41
N PRO A 45 13.24 11.23 0.40
CA PRO A 45 14.56 11.70 0.05
C PRO A 45 15.26 10.74 -0.92
N ALA A 46 14.70 10.58 -2.13
CA ALA A 46 15.17 9.60 -3.12
C ALA A 46 16.67 9.70 -3.45
N TRP A 47 17.26 10.89 -3.28
CA TRP A 47 18.67 11.18 -3.58
C TRP A 47 19.60 11.06 -2.35
N GLU A 48 19.06 10.98 -1.13
CA GLU A 48 19.85 10.75 0.09
C GLU A 48 19.96 9.25 0.42
N LEU A 49 19.12 8.43 -0.21
CA LEU A 49 19.13 6.98 -0.06
C LEU A 49 20.31 6.38 -0.84
N GLY A 50 21.03 5.43 -0.21
CA GLY A 50 22.08 4.69 -0.88
C GLY A 50 21.55 3.81 -2.03
N LEU A 51 22.45 3.29 -2.87
CA LEU A 51 22.13 2.52 -4.09
C LEU A 51 21.14 1.36 -3.92
N MET A 52 21.05 0.77 -2.72
CA MET A 52 20.19 -0.39 -2.42
C MET A 52 19.02 -0.04 -1.50
N ALA A 53 18.90 1.22 -1.10
CA ALA A 53 17.82 1.68 -0.24
C ALA A 53 16.68 2.24 -1.09
N TYR A 54 15.46 2.05 -0.61
CA TYR A 54 14.25 2.59 -1.23
C TYR A 54 13.26 2.96 -0.14
N ILE A 55 12.29 3.78 -0.53
CA ILE A 55 11.13 4.12 0.28
C ILE A 55 9.93 3.36 -0.26
N PHE A 56 9.02 3.04 0.64
CA PHE A 56 7.73 2.48 0.30
C PHE A 56 6.70 3.01 1.28
N MET A 57 5.43 2.89 0.92
CA MET A 57 4.33 3.29 1.80
C MET A 57 3.30 2.19 1.84
N ALA A 58 2.80 1.91 3.04
CA ALA A 58 1.74 0.95 3.29
C ALA A 58 0.66 1.57 4.18
N THR A 59 -0.54 1.02 4.07
CA THR A 59 -1.68 1.35 4.94
C THR A 59 -1.53 0.68 6.30
N ASN A 60 -2.31 1.12 7.28
CA ASN A 60 -2.39 0.51 8.61
C ASN A 60 -2.93 -0.93 8.60
N ASN A 61 -3.40 -1.42 7.46
CA ASN A 61 -3.89 -2.79 7.28
C ASN A 61 -2.81 -3.72 6.68
N GLY A 62 -1.64 -3.19 6.31
CA GLY A 62 -0.56 -3.95 5.67
C GLY A 62 -0.57 -3.90 4.14
N PHE A 63 -1.55 -3.23 3.51
CA PHE A 63 -1.60 -3.08 2.05
C PHE A 63 -0.64 -2.02 1.54
N ILE A 64 0.01 -2.29 0.42
CA ILE A 64 0.98 -1.39 -0.21
C ILE A 64 0.25 -0.28 -0.99
N LEU A 65 0.71 0.95 -0.83
CA LEU A 65 0.34 2.09 -1.69
C LEU A 65 1.33 2.28 -2.83
N PHE A 66 2.63 2.24 -2.52
CA PHE A 66 3.70 2.17 -3.53
C PHE A 66 4.91 1.41 -2.98
N HIS A 67 5.58 0.69 -3.87
CA HIS A 67 6.79 -0.07 -3.61
C HIS A 67 7.51 -0.32 -4.94
N PRO A 68 8.85 -0.37 -5.01
CA PRO A 68 9.57 -0.63 -6.28
C PRO A 68 9.12 -1.91 -7.00
N GLU A 69 8.85 -2.97 -6.23
CA GLU A 69 8.34 -4.25 -6.73
C GLU A 69 6.79 -4.35 -6.79
N PHE A 70 6.07 -3.24 -6.60
CA PHE A 70 4.61 -3.24 -6.77
C PHE A 70 4.24 -3.15 -8.26
N ARG A 71 3.62 -4.21 -8.78
CA ARG A 71 3.25 -4.34 -10.21
C ARG A 71 1.73 -4.41 -10.36
N PRO A 72 1.02 -3.27 -10.41
CA PRO A 72 -0.44 -3.23 -10.51
C PRO A 72 -0.98 -3.56 -11.91
N VAL A 73 -0.09 -3.71 -12.90
CA VAL A 73 -0.43 -3.94 -14.31
C VAL A 73 0.17 -5.28 -14.72
N ASN A 74 -0.61 -6.13 -15.37
CA ASN A 74 -0.16 -7.42 -15.90
C ASN A 74 0.70 -7.24 -17.17
N GLU A 75 1.29 -8.34 -17.65
CA GLU A 75 2.11 -8.33 -18.86
C GLU A 75 1.34 -7.88 -20.12
N ALA A 76 0.01 -8.08 -20.14
CA ALA A 76 -0.88 -7.63 -21.20
C ALA A 76 -1.20 -6.12 -21.15
N GLY A 77 -0.71 -5.38 -20.14
CA GLY A 77 -0.95 -3.94 -19.98
C GLY A 77 -2.28 -3.58 -19.29
N GLU A 78 -2.99 -4.57 -18.77
CA GLU A 78 -4.26 -4.44 -18.06
C GLU A 78 -4.03 -4.38 -16.55
N MET A 79 -4.94 -3.72 -15.83
CA MET A 79 -4.86 -3.68 -14.37
C MET A 79 -5.09 -5.08 -13.79
N GLN A 80 -4.19 -5.52 -12.91
CA GLN A 80 -4.34 -6.78 -12.22
C GLN A 80 -5.62 -6.76 -11.36
N MET A 81 -6.36 -7.86 -11.35
CA MET A 81 -7.48 -8.02 -10.42
C MET A 81 -6.98 -7.90 -8.98
N PHE A 82 -7.71 -7.13 -8.15
CA PHE A 82 -7.36 -6.91 -6.74
C PHE A 82 -5.97 -6.28 -6.50
N TYR A 83 -5.47 -5.47 -7.44
CA TYR A 83 -4.19 -4.75 -7.27
C TYR A 83 -4.13 -3.91 -5.98
N ASN A 84 -5.28 -3.43 -5.50
CA ASN A 84 -5.42 -2.62 -4.29
C ASN A 84 -5.37 -3.43 -2.98
N ASN A 85 -5.25 -4.76 -3.06
CA ASN A 85 -5.27 -5.67 -1.92
C ASN A 85 -3.93 -6.43 -1.76
N GLN A 86 -2.84 -5.92 -2.33
CA GLN A 86 -1.52 -6.54 -2.23
C GLN A 86 -0.87 -6.17 -0.89
N ASP A 87 -0.47 -7.18 -0.11
CA ASP A 87 0.12 -7.01 1.23
C ASP A 87 1.65 -6.86 1.15
N ILE A 88 2.25 -6.21 2.14
CA ILE A 88 3.71 -6.12 2.28
C ILE A 88 4.39 -7.50 2.35
N ALA A 89 3.72 -8.49 2.95
CA ALA A 89 4.23 -9.86 3.01
C ALA A 89 4.38 -10.52 1.63
N ASP A 90 3.59 -10.11 0.64
CA ASP A 90 3.64 -10.66 -0.73
C ASP A 90 4.82 -10.12 -1.54
N VAL A 91 5.42 -9.03 -1.07
CA VAL A 91 6.49 -8.31 -1.76
C VAL A 91 7.82 -8.47 -1.04
N GLU A 92 7.82 -8.32 0.28
CA GLU A 92 9.00 -8.45 1.13
C GLU A 92 8.97 -9.81 1.83
N VAL A 93 9.39 -10.84 1.08
CA VAL A 93 9.41 -12.23 1.56
C VAL A 93 10.71 -12.50 2.33
N PRO A 94 10.64 -12.97 3.58
CA PRO A 94 11.83 -13.29 4.36
C PRO A 94 12.53 -14.55 3.82
N ALA A 95 13.85 -14.62 3.95
CA ALA A 95 14.66 -15.72 3.40
C ALA A 95 14.48 -17.06 4.11
N ASP A 96 14.09 -17.03 5.38
CA ASP A 96 13.77 -18.20 6.19
C ASP A 96 12.30 -18.64 6.05
N GLY A 97 11.47 -17.86 5.37
CA GLY A 97 10.07 -18.15 5.16
C GLY A 97 9.86 -19.22 4.08
N THR A 98 9.36 -20.39 4.47
CA THR A 98 8.79 -21.34 3.50
C THR A 98 7.41 -20.83 3.07
N PRO A 99 7.16 -20.55 1.77
CA PRO A 99 5.83 -20.21 1.31
C PRO A 99 4.89 -21.39 1.60
N THR A 100 3.85 -21.17 2.39
CA THR A 100 2.85 -22.21 2.64
C THR A 100 1.83 -22.13 1.51
N ASN A 101 1.75 -23.18 0.68
CA ASN A 101 0.85 -23.24 -0.49
C ASN A 101 1.00 -22.05 -1.46
N GLY A 102 2.24 -21.60 -1.68
CA GLY A 102 2.53 -20.48 -2.60
C GLY A 102 2.13 -19.10 -2.07
N ARG A 103 1.77 -18.98 -0.78
CA ARG A 103 1.52 -17.70 -0.11
C ARG A 103 2.62 -17.39 0.91
N PRO A 104 3.00 -16.12 1.09
CA PRO A 104 3.93 -15.73 2.14
C PRO A 104 3.30 -15.94 3.52
N SER A 105 4.17 -16.03 4.53
CA SER A 105 3.71 -15.91 5.92
C SER A 105 3.31 -14.46 6.18
N TYR A 106 2.11 -14.23 6.73
CA TYR A 106 1.67 -12.91 7.19
C TYR A 106 2.16 -12.58 8.61
N ASP A 107 2.83 -13.53 9.28
CA ASP A 107 3.45 -13.35 10.59
C ASP A 107 4.87 -12.80 10.42
N LEU A 108 4.99 -11.59 9.86
CA LEU A 108 6.25 -10.89 9.69
C LEU A 108 6.38 -9.82 10.76
N SER A 109 7.55 -9.76 11.40
CA SER A 109 7.88 -8.72 12.39
C SER A 109 7.67 -7.31 11.81
N LEU A 110 8.14 -7.08 10.58
CA LEU A 110 7.97 -5.82 9.86
C LEU A 110 6.48 -5.46 9.69
N ARG A 111 5.67 -6.41 9.20
CA ARG A 111 4.24 -6.21 8.97
C ARG A 111 3.50 -5.90 10.27
N SER A 112 3.74 -6.69 11.32
CA SER A 112 3.13 -6.50 12.64
C SER A 112 3.49 -5.14 13.24
N ALA A 113 4.76 -4.72 13.14
CA ALA A 113 5.21 -3.41 13.61
C ALA A 113 4.51 -2.26 12.86
N MET A 114 4.36 -2.37 11.53
CA MET A 114 3.68 -1.34 10.73
C MET A 114 2.18 -1.24 11.04
N ILE A 115 1.48 -2.37 11.19
CA ILE A 115 0.06 -2.40 11.56
C ILE A 115 -0.16 -1.79 12.95
N GLN A 116 0.74 -2.08 13.89
CA GLN A 116 0.71 -1.54 15.25
C GLN A 116 1.25 -0.10 15.35
N ARG A 117 1.67 0.50 14.23
CA ARG A 117 2.24 1.87 14.16
C ARG A 117 3.45 2.07 15.07
N VAL A 118 4.25 1.01 15.26
CA VAL A 118 5.50 1.06 16.02
C VAL A 118 6.58 1.69 15.14
N THR A 119 7.25 2.72 15.65
CA THR A 119 8.41 3.32 15.00
C THR A 119 9.69 2.67 15.51
N GLY A 120 10.63 2.39 14.60
CA GLY A 120 11.89 1.75 14.95
C GLY A 120 12.58 1.13 13.74
N PHE A 121 13.50 0.21 14.03
CA PHE A 121 14.24 -0.55 13.05
C PHE A 121 13.83 -2.02 13.14
N VAL A 122 13.75 -2.68 11.99
CA VAL A 122 13.50 -4.12 11.90
C VAL A 122 14.57 -4.69 10.97
N ASP A 123 15.37 -5.61 11.49
CA ASP A 123 16.32 -6.36 10.71
C ASP A 123 15.64 -7.63 10.18
N MET A 124 15.66 -7.80 8.86
CA MET A 124 15.09 -8.94 8.18
C MET A 124 16.01 -9.35 7.04
N VAL A 125 16.34 -10.64 6.98
CA VAL A 125 16.98 -11.20 5.80
C VAL A 125 15.87 -11.54 4.80
N LYS A 126 15.90 -10.92 3.63
CA LYS A 126 14.89 -11.13 2.60
C LYS A 126 15.42 -11.92 1.42
N VAL A 127 14.54 -12.64 0.74
CA VAL A 127 14.85 -13.17 -0.59
C VAL A 127 14.81 -12.01 -1.56
N LYS A 128 15.95 -11.72 -2.21
CA LYS A 128 15.95 -10.78 -3.33
C LYS A 128 15.42 -11.51 -4.56
N THR A 129 14.15 -11.28 -4.86
CA THR A 129 13.58 -11.72 -6.14
C THR A 129 14.22 -10.92 -7.25
N PHE A 130 15.23 -11.48 -7.91
CA PHE A 130 15.76 -10.91 -9.13
C PHE A 130 14.74 -11.15 -10.26
N ASP A 131 14.62 -10.15 -11.11
CA ASP A 131 13.72 -10.00 -12.26
C ASP A 131 13.82 -11.24 -13.18
N ASP A 132 13.00 -12.27 -12.92
CA ASP A 132 12.61 -13.36 -13.85
C ASP A 132 11.68 -14.41 -13.18
N MET A 133 10.84 -14.00 -12.21
CA MET A 133 9.82 -14.92 -11.68
C MET A 133 8.55 -14.84 -12.53
N VAL A 134 8.50 -15.71 -13.55
CA VAL A 134 7.24 -16.35 -13.97
C VAL A 134 6.52 -16.79 -12.71
N ARG A 135 5.55 -16.00 -12.25
CA ARG A 135 4.62 -16.45 -11.22
C ARG A 135 3.85 -17.60 -11.84
N TRP A 136 3.92 -18.76 -11.20
CA TRP A 136 3.21 -20.00 -11.54
C TRP A 136 1.69 -19.77 -11.61
N CYS A 137 1.24 -19.16 -12.69
CA CYS A 137 -0.15 -19.11 -13.09
C CYS A 137 -0.23 -19.78 -14.47
N ASP A 138 0.07 -21.08 -14.49
CA ASP A 138 -0.38 -21.98 -15.55
C ASP A 138 -0.56 -23.38 -14.94
N THR A 139 -1.79 -23.67 -14.55
CA THR A 139 -2.37 -25.01 -14.57
C THR A 139 -3.89 -24.86 -14.49
N ASN A 140 -4.50 -24.71 -15.66
CA ASN A 140 -5.61 -25.56 -16.13
C ASN A 140 -5.95 -25.20 -17.58
#